data_AF-A0A061B4U4-F1
#
_entry.id   AF-A0A061B4U4-F1
#
_cell.length_a   1.000
_cell.length_b   1.000
_cell.length_c   1.000
_cell.angle_alpha   90.00
_cell.angle_beta   90.00
_cell.angle_gamma   90.00
#
_symmetry.space_group_name_H-M   'P 1'
#
loop_
_entity.id
_entity.type
_entity.pdbx_description
1 polymer ?
#
loop_
_entity_poly.entity_id
_entity_poly.type
_entity_poly.pdbx_seq_one_letter_code
_entity_poly.pdbx_strand_id
1 'polypeptide(L)'
;MFARRSTVSLIQRAFYSTKTVPAPTKEIPDVKTFLTKIGRKCEEHEDKFTEWKELFEADGHFLKEKGIDVNQRRYILSQAEKFRQGEKIMEYKQGKKSFYGGERTRKERVARLEAQKRAERYAHEDSQK
;
A
#
# COMPACT_ATOMS: atom_id res chain seq x y z
N MET A 1 42.97 24.45 -6.71
CA MET A 1 42.73 23.01 -6.96
C MET A 1 42.08 22.42 -5.71
N PHE A 2 40.78 22.16 -5.73
CA PHE A 2 40.07 21.59 -4.59
C PHE A 2 39.68 20.14 -4.89
N ALA A 3 40.44 19.20 -4.34
CA ALA A 3 40.15 17.78 -4.42
C ALA A 3 38.90 17.48 -3.58
N ARG A 4 37.77 17.23 -4.23
CA ARG A 4 36.58 16.68 -3.57
C ARG A 4 36.85 15.20 -3.30
N ARG A 5 37.23 14.90 -2.06
CA ARG A 5 37.39 13.54 -1.54
C ARG A 5 36.09 12.76 -1.77
N SER A 6 36.15 11.78 -2.66
CA SER A 6 35.12 10.77 -2.83
C SER A 6 35.13 9.88 -1.58
N THR A 7 34.10 10.01 -0.75
CA THR A 7 33.77 9.04 0.29
C THR A 7 32.30 8.69 0.16
N VAL A 8 31.91 8.15 -1.01
CA VAL A 8 30.65 7.39 -1.05
C VAL A 8 30.95 6.10 -0.29
N SER A 9 30.51 6.05 0.97
CA SER A 9 30.52 4.81 1.72
C SER A 9 29.68 3.79 0.94
N LEU A 10 30.34 2.72 0.51
CA LEU A 10 29.65 1.51 0.10
C LEU A 10 28.97 0.93 1.34
N ILE A 11 27.77 1.42 1.66
CA ILE A 11 26.82 0.61 2.43
C ILE A 11 26.24 -0.40 1.43
N GLN A 12 27.06 -1.37 1.05
CA GLN A 12 26.56 -2.63 0.54
C GLN A 12 25.86 -3.30 1.71
N ARG A 13 24.57 -3.01 1.86
CA ARG A 13 23.64 -3.83 2.63
C ARG A 13 23.53 -5.16 1.89
N ALA A 14 24.47 -6.06 2.13
CA ALA A 14 24.39 -7.45 1.70
C ALA A 14 23.28 -8.13 2.53
N PHE A 15 22.02 -7.84 2.21
CA PHE A 15 20.88 -8.65 2.64
C PHE A 15 20.74 -9.87 1.73
N TYR A 16 21.79 -10.66 1.62
CA TYR A 16 21.61 -12.08 1.32
C TYR A 16 21.48 -12.80 2.67
N SER A 17 20.53 -12.34 3.50
CA SER A 17 19.97 -13.22 4.52
C SER A 17 19.39 -14.38 3.74
N THR A 18 19.86 -15.59 3.99
CA THR A 18 19.20 -16.81 3.52
C THR A 18 17.76 -16.73 4.02
N LYS A 19 16.87 -16.23 3.16
CA LYS A 19 15.48 -15.90 3.49
C LYS A 19 14.77 -17.20 3.83
N THR A 20 14.81 -17.58 5.10
CA THR A 20 14.10 -18.77 5.57
C THR A 20 12.62 -18.56 5.31
N VAL A 21 11.99 -19.59 4.75
CA VAL A 21 10.53 -19.59 4.57
C VAL A 21 9.93 -19.78 5.96
N PRO A 22 9.16 -18.80 6.48
CA PRO A 22 8.54 -18.93 7.79
C PRO A 22 7.44 -19.99 7.74
N ALA A 23 7.31 -20.75 8.83
CA ALA A 23 6.23 -21.74 8.96
C ALA A 23 4.86 -21.02 9.04
N PRO A 24 3.80 -21.60 8.47
CA PRO A 24 2.45 -21.07 8.59
C PRO A 24 2.01 -21.01 10.06
N THR A 25 1.33 -19.94 10.43
CA THR A 25 0.85 -19.71 11.81
C THR A 25 -0.62 -20.13 11.91
N LYS A 26 -1.11 -20.46 13.10
CA LYS A 26 -2.55 -20.79 13.30
C LYS A 26 -3.50 -19.72 12.76
N GLU A 27 -3.10 -18.45 12.83
CA GLU A 27 -3.89 -17.33 12.31
C GLU A 27 -3.83 -17.18 10.78
N ILE A 28 -2.74 -17.65 10.15
CA ILE A 28 -2.47 -17.49 8.72
C ILE A 28 -1.91 -18.83 8.21
N PRO A 29 -2.78 -19.80 7.92
CA PRO A 29 -2.37 -21.10 7.42
C PRO A 29 -2.02 -21.09 5.92
N ASP A 30 -2.72 -20.26 5.13
CA ASP A 30 -2.68 -20.30 3.66
C ASP A 30 -2.30 -18.96 3.01
N VAL A 31 -1.81 -19.01 1.76
CA VAL A 31 -1.50 -17.82 0.94
C VAL A 31 -2.72 -16.91 0.80
N LYS A 32 -3.88 -17.49 0.51
CA LYS A 32 -5.17 -16.79 0.44
C LYS A 32 -5.42 -15.97 1.71
N THR A 33 -5.33 -16.61 2.87
CA THR A 33 -5.55 -15.93 4.15
C THR A 33 -4.57 -14.79 4.38
N PHE A 34 -3.31 -14.95 3.98
CA PHE A 34 -2.29 -13.91 4.05
C PHE A 34 -2.64 -12.71 3.15
N LEU A 35 -2.98 -12.95 1.89
CA LEU A 35 -3.31 -11.90 0.91
C LEU A 35 -4.58 -11.12 1.29
N THR A 36 -5.59 -11.81 1.81
CA THR A 36 -6.78 -11.15 2.36
C THR A 36 -6.42 -10.32 3.60
N LYS A 37 -5.57 -10.83 4.49
CA LYS A 37 -5.20 -10.15 5.75
C LYS A 37 -4.44 -8.84 5.52
N ILE A 38 -3.55 -8.80 4.53
CA ILE A 38 -2.79 -7.58 4.20
C ILE A 38 -3.63 -6.52 3.48
N GLY A 39 -4.73 -6.92 2.82
CA GLY A 39 -5.67 -6.04 2.12
C GLY A 39 -5.11 -5.42 0.82
N ARG A 40 -5.49 -4.16 0.53
CA ARG A 40 -5.10 -3.43 -0.70
C ARG A 40 -5.39 -4.16 -2.02
N LYS A 41 -6.50 -4.90 -2.08
CA LYS A 41 -6.91 -5.72 -3.24
C LYS A 41 -5.86 -6.76 -3.65
N CYS A 42 -5.07 -7.27 -2.70
CA CYS A 42 -4.08 -8.32 -2.99
C CYS A 42 -4.72 -9.71 -3.14
N GLU A 43 -5.97 -9.88 -2.68
CA GLU A 43 -6.81 -11.08 -2.84
C GLU A 43 -7.05 -11.46 -4.31
N GLU A 44 -7.06 -10.50 -5.23
CA GLU A 44 -7.23 -10.73 -6.67
C GLU A 44 -6.07 -11.53 -7.30
N HIS A 45 -4.93 -11.63 -6.61
CA HIS A 45 -3.72 -12.30 -7.12
C HIS A 45 -3.51 -13.69 -6.51
N GLU A 46 -4.49 -14.24 -5.80
CA GLU A 46 -4.41 -15.58 -5.19
C GLU A 46 -4.11 -16.66 -6.22
N ASP A 47 -4.75 -16.62 -7.39
CA ASP A 47 -4.59 -17.60 -8.47
C ASP A 47 -3.18 -17.65 -9.05
N LYS A 48 -2.38 -16.61 -8.79
CA LYS A 48 -1.01 -16.51 -9.29
C LYS A 48 -0.02 -17.24 -8.41
N PHE A 49 -0.37 -17.61 -7.19
CA PHE A 49 0.52 -18.32 -6.27
C PHE A 49 0.05 -19.75 -6.09
N THR A 50 0.94 -20.71 -6.30
CA THR A 50 0.62 -22.14 -6.16
C THR A 50 0.82 -22.62 -4.72
N GLU A 51 1.87 -22.13 -4.04
CA GLU A 51 2.29 -22.62 -2.73
C GLU A 51 2.72 -21.51 -1.77
N TRP A 52 2.65 -21.80 -0.47
CA TRP A 52 3.16 -20.92 0.59
C TRP A 52 4.64 -20.58 0.39
N LYS A 53 5.46 -21.56 -0.01
CA LYS A 53 6.90 -21.35 -0.24
C LYS A 53 7.14 -20.34 -1.35
N GLU A 54 6.38 -20.45 -2.44
CA GLU A 54 6.49 -19.57 -3.60
C GLU A 54 6.22 -18.10 -3.25
N LEU A 55 5.28 -17.83 -2.34
CA LEU A 55 4.99 -16.47 -1.85
C LEU A 55 6.21 -15.83 -1.16
N PHE A 56 6.93 -16.58 -0.34
CA PHE A 56 8.06 -16.07 0.43
C PHE A 56 9.35 -16.07 -0.39
N GLU A 57 9.54 -17.02 -1.29
CA GLU A 57 10.68 -17.06 -2.21
C GLU A 57 10.53 -16.08 -3.37
N ALA A 58 9.32 -15.54 -3.61
CA ALA A 58 9.06 -14.61 -4.68
C ALA A 58 9.96 -13.36 -4.64
N ASP A 59 10.56 -13.08 -5.79
CA ASP A 59 11.28 -11.83 -6.05
C ASP A 59 10.42 -10.83 -6.82
N GLY A 60 10.84 -9.56 -6.79
CA GLY A 60 10.15 -8.50 -7.51
C GLY A 60 10.08 -8.71 -9.03
N HIS A 61 11.05 -9.41 -9.62
CA HIS A 61 11.05 -9.80 -11.03
C HIS A 61 10.02 -10.89 -11.31
N PHE A 62 10.01 -11.93 -10.48
CA PHE A 62 9.05 -13.03 -10.56
C PHE A 62 7.59 -12.53 -10.48
N LEU A 63 7.31 -11.64 -9.53
CA LEU A 63 5.99 -11.02 -9.39
C LEU A 63 5.62 -10.10 -10.58
N LYS A 64 6.62 -9.55 -11.28
CA LYS A 64 6.40 -8.75 -12.50
C LYS A 64 5.99 -9.64 -13.66
N GLU A 65 6.62 -10.80 -13.81
CA GLU A 65 6.27 -11.80 -14.84
C GLU A 65 4.84 -12.33 -14.65
N LYS A 66 4.42 -12.52 -13.40
CA LYS A 66 3.03 -12.87 -13.05
C LYS A 66 2.03 -11.70 -13.24
N GLY A 67 2.46 -10.54 -13.73
CA GLY A 67 1.59 -9.42 -14.07
C GLY A 67 0.92 -8.75 -12.87
N ILE A 68 1.56 -8.72 -11.69
CA ILE A 68 1.05 -8.01 -10.50
C ILE A 68 1.47 -6.53 -10.60
N ASP A 69 0.63 -5.56 -10.18
CA ASP A 69 0.96 -4.14 -10.23
C ASP A 69 2.16 -3.77 -9.33
N VAL A 70 2.94 -2.76 -9.73
CA VAL A 70 4.16 -2.32 -9.02
C VAL A 70 3.90 -2.01 -7.55
N ASN A 71 2.77 -1.37 -7.23
CA ASN A 71 2.45 -0.98 -5.86
C ASN A 71 2.13 -2.21 -5.00
N GLN A 72 1.41 -3.17 -5.56
CA GLN A 72 1.05 -4.42 -4.90
C GLN A 72 2.30 -5.30 -4.70
N ARG A 73 3.19 -5.42 -5.70
CA ARG A 73 4.46 -6.15 -5.57
C ARG A 73 5.30 -5.63 -4.40
N ARG A 74 5.51 -4.31 -4.33
CA ARG A 74 6.27 -3.67 -3.24
C ARG A 74 5.62 -3.91 -1.88
N TYR A 75 4.28 -3.88 -1.83
CA TYR A 75 3.54 -4.09 -0.60
C TYR A 75 3.61 -5.54 -0.11
N ILE A 76 3.38 -6.52 -0.98
CA ILE A 76 3.45 -7.96 -0.66
C ILE A 76 4.84 -8.30 -0.12
N LEU A 77 5.91 -7.89 -0.82
CA LEU A 77 7.28 -8.13 -0.36
C LEU A 77 7.55 -7.50 1.01
N SER A 78 7.10 -6.25 1.23
CA SER A 78 7.24 -5.60 2.53
C SER A 78 6.50 -6.34 3.65
N GLN A 79 5.31 -6.88 3.38
CA GLN A 79 4.54 -7.65 4.37
C GLN A 79 5.15 -9.03 4.62
N ALA A 80 5.68 -9.68 3.59
CA ALA A 80 6.38 -10.95 3.72
C ALA A 80 7.63 -10.81 4.61
N GLU A 81 8.42 -9.74 4.44
CA GLU A 81 9.57 -9.48 5.32
C GLU A 81 9.15 -9.15 6.76
N LYS A 82 8.05 -8.40 6.95
CA LYS A 82 7.50 -8.15 8.30
C LYS A 82 7.07 -9.44 8.99
N PHE A 83 6.43 -10.35 8.25
CA PHE A 83 6.05 -11.65 8.77
C PHE A 83 7.26 -12.48 9.19
N ARG A 84 8.34 -12.47 8.40
CA ARG A 84 9.62 -13.11 8.79
C ARG A 84 10.22 -12.53 10.06
N GLN A 85 10.07 -11.23 10.27
CA GLN A 85 10.55 -10.54 11.47
C GLN A 85 9.66 -10.78 12.70
N GLY A 86 8.53 -11.49 12.55
CA GLY A 86 7.56 -11.71 13.62
C GLY A 86 6.71 -10.48 13.94
N GLU A 87 6.70 -9.48 13.06
CA GLU A 87 5.80 -8.33 13.21
C GLU A 87 4.35 -8.72 12.89
N LYS A 88 3.40 -8.05 13.55
CA LYS A 88 1.98 -8.29 13.33
C LYS A 88 1.55 -7.82 11.93
N ILE A 89 1.00 -8.73 11.14
CA ILE A 89 0.42 -8.40 9.83
C ILE A 89 -0.96 -7.76 10.02
N MET A 90 -1.12 -6.56 9.47
CA MET A 90 -2.38 -5.83 9.41
C MET A 90 -2.48 -5.04 8.09
N GLU A 91 -3.69 -4.71 7.66
CA GLU A 91 -3.89 -3.83 6.50
C GLU A 91 -3.46 -2.40 6.82
N TYR A 92 -2.40 -1.93 6.16
CA TYR A 92 -2.02 -0.53 6.19
C TYR A 92 -2.74 0.22 5.07
N LYS A 93 -3.80 0.96 5.40
CA LYS A 93 -4.59 1.71 4.41
C LYS A 93 -3.76 2.81 3.75
N GLN A 94 -4.01 3.06 2.47
CA GLN A 94 -3.41 4.19 1.76
C GLN A 94 -3.97 5.51 2.27
N GLY A 95 -3.12 6.53 2.35
CA GLY A 95 -3.55 7.88 2.69
C GLY A 95 -4.53 8.42 1.65
N LYS A 96 -5.69 8.90 2.11
CA LYS A 96 -6.69 9.58 1.28
C LYS A 96 -6.68 11.07 1.60
N LYS A 97 -6.97 11.91 0.60
CA LYS A 97 -7.19 13.33 0.85
C LYS A 97 -8.46 13.53 1.67
N SER A 98 -8.56 14.67 2.37
CA SER A 98 -9.79 15.01 3.09
C SER A 98 -10.95 15.21 2.10
N PHE A 99 -12.19 15.13 2.60
CA PHE A 99 -13.38 15.43 1.80
C PHE A 99 -13.29 16.79 1.07
N TYR A 100 -12.74 17.79 1.77
CA TYR A 100 -12.53 19.15 1.26
C TYR A 100 -11.34 19.29 0.31
N GLY A 101 -10.59 18.20 0.05
CA GLY A 101 -9.41 18.18 -0.80
C GLY A 101 -8.08 18.25 -0.04
N GLY A 102 -7.02 18.58 -0.77
CA GLY A 102 -5.71 18.88 -0.19
C GLY A 102 -5.64 20.32 0.30
N GLU A 103 -4.59 20.63 1.08
CA GLU A 103 -4.44 21.94 1.75
C GLU A 103 -4.56 23.14 0.79
N ARG A 104 -3.86 23.07 -0.35
CA ARG A 104 -3.86 24.15 -1.35
C ARG A 104 -5.24 24.45 -1.96
N THR A 105 -6.06 23.42 -2.16
CA THR A 105 -7.36 23.52 -2.83
C THR A 105 -8.54 23.67 -1.86
N ARG A 106 -8.27 23.61 -0.55
CA ARG A 106 -9.31 23.46 0.48
C ARG A 106 -10.23 24.67 0.54
N LYS A 107 -9.64 25.88 0.58
CA LYS A 107 -10.36 27.15 0.72
C LYS A 107 -11.36 27.37 -0.43
N GLU A 108 -10.91 27.11 -1.66
CA GLU A 108 -11.75 27.23 -2.85
C GLU A 108 -12.92 26.25 -2.83
N ARG A 109 -12.65 24.96 -2.53
CA ARG A 109 -13.70 23.93 -2.46
C ARG A 109 -14.74 24.22 -1.38
N VAL A 110 -14.29 24.65 -0.21
CA VAL A 110 -15.20 25.03 0.89
C VAL A 110 -16.09 26.18 0.46
N ALA A 111 -15.52 27.26 -0.09
CA ALA A 111 -16.29 28.41 -0.57
C ALA A 111 -17.32 28.01 -1.65
N ARG A 112 -16.94 27.14 -2.60
CA ARG A 112 -17.87 26.61 -3.62
C ARG A 112 -19.02 25.83 -3.01
N LEU A 113 -18.74 24.93 -2.06
CA LEU A 113 -19.76 24.13 -1.37
C LEU A 113 -20.71 25.00 -0.55
N GLU A 114 -20.19 26.01 0.14
CA GLU A 114 -21.01 26.96 0.91
C GLU A 114 -21.91 27.80 0.01
N ALA A 115 -21.41 28.26 -1.14
CA ALA A 115 -22.21 28.98 -2.12
C ALA A 115 -23.35 28.12 -2.68
N GLN A 116 -23.06 26.85 -3.00
CA GLN A 116 -24.08 25.90 -3.46
C GLN A 116 -25.16 25.66 -2.40
N LYS A 117 -24.76 25.34 -1.16
CA LYS A 117 -25.69 25.18 -0.04
C LYS A 117 -26.56 26.43 0.18
N ARG A 118 -25.99 27.62 -0.01
CA ARG A 118 -26.74 28.88 0.09
C ARG A 118 -27.76 29.00 -1.04
N ALA A 119 -27.39 28.71 -2.28
CA ALA A 119 -28.31 28.73 -3.42
C ALA A 119 -29.46 27.72 -3.26
N GLU A 120 -29.16 26.50 -2.78
CA GLU A 120 -30.15 25.46 -2.50
C GLU A 120 -31.16 25.90 -1.44
N ARG A 121 -30.71 26.58 -0.38
CA ARG A 121 -31.63 27.12 0.65
C ARG A 121 -32.60 28.15 0.07
N TYR A 122 -32.13 29.09 -0.75
CA TYR A 122 -33.00 30.08 -1.37
C TYR A 122 -33.99 29.44 -2.34
N ALA A 123 -33.54 28.48 -3.17
CA ALA A 123 -34.43 27.75 -4.07
C ALA A 123 -35.52 26.99 -3.31
N HIS A 124 -35.20 26.42 -2.15
CA HIS A 124 -36.19 25.78 -1.28
C HIS A 124 -37.17 26.79 -0.71
N GLU A 125 -36.71 27.93 -0.19
CA GLU A 125 -37.57 29.00 0.34
C GLU A 125 -38.54 29.54 -0.72
N ASP A 126 -38.08 29.76 -1.96
CA ASP A 126 -38.92 30.21 -3.08
C ASP A 126 -39.96 29.16 -3.47
N SER A 127 -39.63 27.86 -3.39
CA SER A 127 -40.58 26.77 -3.71
C SER A 127 -41.71 26.60 -2.69
N GLN A 128 -41.52 27.10 -1.47
CA GLN A 128 -42.51 27.01 -0.39
C GLN A 128 -43.42 28.24 -0.32
N LYS A 129 -43.18 29.23 -1.19
CA LYS A 129 -43.86 30.52 -1.22
C LYS A 129 -44.88 30.56 -2.36
#